data_AF-A0A813GHW8-F1
#
_entry.id   AF-A0A813GHW8-F1
#
_cell.length_a   1.000
_cell.length_b   1.000
_cell.length_c   1.000
_cell.angle_alpha   90.00
_cell.angle_beta   90.00
_cell.angle_gamma   90.00
#
_symmetry.space_group_name_H-M   'P 1'
#
loop_
_entity.id
_entity.type
_entity.pdbx_description
1 polymer ?
#
loop_
_entity_poly.entity_id
_entity_poly.type
_entity_poly.pdbx_seq_one_letter_code
_entity_poly.pdbx_strand_id
1 'polypeptide(L)'
;MMSMREAAALDPWMLFREDEGLTLILAKAAADKLDFKYDGIFRRITLRVLSSLEAVGLTAAVATTLSKAGISANVVAAYHHDHVYVPAKEAQRALEALQALADAGRRGPAVLSS
;
A
#
# COMPACT_ATOMS: atom_id res chain seq x y z
N MET A 1 -25.12 -13.17 -1.57
CA MET A 1 -23.74 -12.86 -1.15
C MET A 1 -22.82 -13.36 -2.25
N MET A 2 -21.88 -12.54 -2.73
CA MET A 2 -20.96 -12.92 -3.82
C MET A 2 -20.07 -14.08 -3.37
N SER A 3 -19.88 -15.10 -4.21
CA SER A 3 -18.97 -16.20 -3.95
C SER A 3 -17.52 -15.82 -4.26
N MET A 4 -16.58 -16.60 -3.72
CA MET A 4 -15.14 -16.38 -3.94
C MET A 4 -14.73 -16.58 -5.41
N ARG A 5 -15.42 -17.46 -6.15
CA ARG A 5 -15.18 -17.66 -7.59
C ARG A 5 -15.65 -16.47 -8.41
N GLU A 6 -16.83 -15.93 -8.10
CA GLU A 6 -17.34 -14.73 -8.77
C GLU A 6 -16.45 -13.52 -8.46
N ALA A 7 -16.01 -13.36 -7.21
CA ALA A 7 -15.10 -12.30 -6.80
C ALA A 7 -13.75 -12.36 -7.53
N ALA A 8 -13.17 -13.56 -7.68
CA ALA A 8 -11.93 -13.76 -8.42
C ALA A 8 -12.08 -13.45 -9.93
N ALA A 9 -13.26 -13.67 -10.53
CA ALA A 9 -13.51 -13.35 -11.93
C ALA A 9 -13.49 -11.84 -12.23
N LEU A 10 -13.49 -11.00 -11.21
CA LEU A 10 -13.36 -9.54 -11.34
C LEU A 10 -11.91 -9.06 -11.51
N ASP A 11 -10.94 -9.96 -11.53
CA ASP A 11 -9.51 -9.66 -11.61
C ASP A 11 -9.03 -8.63 -10.54
N PRO A 12 -9.31 -8.88 -9.24
CA PRO A 12 -8.90 -7.95 -8.20
C PRO A 12 -7.38 -8.04 -7.95
N TRP A 13 -6.76 -6.91 -7.56
CA TRP A 13 -5.39 -6.89 -7.07
C TRP A 13 -5.25 -7.57 -5.69
N MET A 14 -6.32 -7.62 -4.91
CA MET A 14 -6.39 -8.37 -3.66
C MET A 14 -7.82 -8.86 -3.44
N LEU A 15 -7.93 -10.09 -2.95
CA LEU A 15 -9.17 -10.71 -2.48
C LEU A 15 -8.89 -11.31 -1.10
N PHE A 16 -9.67 -10.90 -0.11
CA PHE A 16 -9.53 -11.37 1.27
C PHE A 16 -10.89 -11.81 1.82
N ARG A 17 -10.91 -12.91 2.58
CA ARG A 17 -12.10 -13.40 3.25
C ARG A 17 -12.04 -12.99 4.72
N GLU A 18 -13.02 -12.20 5.11
CA GLU A 18 -13.30 -11.80 6.49
C GLU A 18 -14.51 -12.59 7.01
N ASP A 19 -14.74 -12.52 8.32
CA ASP A 19 -15.91 -13.16 8.93
C ASP A 19 -17.21 -12.47 8.48
N GLU A 20 -17.14 -11.17 8.19
CA GLU A 20 -18.24 -10.33 7.73
C GLU A 20 -18.51 -10.45 6.22
N GLY A 21 -17.53 -10.90 5.42
CA GLY A 21 -17.67 -10.96 3.97
C GLY A 21 -16.36 -11.03 3.18
N LEU A 22 -16.45 -10.74 1.88
CA LEU A 22 -15.28 -10.65 1.01
C LEU A 22 -14.87 -9.18 0.86
N THR A 23 -13.58 -8.90 1.10
CA THR A 23 -12.95 -7.63 0.77
C THR A 23 -12.17 -7.77 -0.54
N LEU A 24 -12.35 -6.78 -1.42
CA LEU A 24 -11.69 -6.73 -2.71
C LEU A 24 -10.96 -5.39 -2.89
N ILE A 25 -9.75 -5.43 -3.42
CA ILE A 25 -9.09 -4.25 -4.01
C ILE A 25 -9.12 -4.42 -5.52
N LEU A 26 -9.91 -3.60 -6.21
CA LEU A 26 -10.15 -3.68 -7.65
C LEU A 26 -10.04 -2.31 -8.32
N ALA A 27 -9.98 -2.30 -9.65
CA ALA A 27 -10.03 -1.07 -10.41
C ALA A 27 -11.38 -0.36 -10.23
N LYS A 28 -11.35 0.97 -10.05
CA LYS A 28 -12.57 1.78 -9.89
C LYS A 28 -13.60 1.51 -10.99
N ALA A 29 -13.16 1.45 -12.24
CA ALA A 29 -14.05 1.19 -13.38
C ALA A 29 -14.74 -0.18 -13.31
N ALA A 30 -14.13 -1.18 -12.68
CA ALA A 30 -14.78 -2.48 -12.46
C ALA A 30 -15.81 -2.39 -11.34
N ALA A 31 -15.49 -1.68 -10.25
CA ALA A 31 -16.44 -1.42 -9.15
C ALA A 31 -17.67 -0.65 -9.63
N ASP A 32 -17.46 0.40 -10.44
CA ASP A 32 -18.52 1.24 -11.01
C ASP A 32 -19.47 0.42 -11.90
N LYS A 33 -18.93 -0.46 -12.76
CA LYS A 33 -19.73 -1.31 -13.66
C LYS A 33 -20.64 -2.29 -12.92
N LEU A 34 -20.28 -2.64 -11.69
CA LEU A 34 -21.00 -3.60 -10.85
C LEU A 34 -21.86 -2.90 -9.78
N ASP A 35 -21.89 -1.56 -9.78
CA ASP A 35 -22.57 -0.73 -8.79
C ASP A 35 -22.16 -1.06 -7.34
N PHE A 36 -20.89 -1.41 -7.14
CA PHE A 36 -20.35 -1.67 -5.81
C PHE A 36 -20.21 -0.36 -5.03
N LYS A 37 -20.70 -0.37 -3.79
CA LYS A 37 -20.49 0.73 -2.85
C LYS A 37 -19.06 0.66 -2.28
N TYR A 38 -18.39 1.79 -2.23
CA TYR A 38 -17.07 1.94 -1.65
C TYR A 38 -16.91 3.34 -1.04
N ASP A 39 -16.14 3.46 0.04
CA ASP A 39 -16.02 4.71 0.80
C ASP A 39 -14.92 5.65 0.27
N GLY A 40 -14.08 5.19 -0.66
CA GLY A 40 -13.01 6.01 -1.20
C GLY A 40 -12.29 5.40 -2.40
N ILE A 41 -11.59 6.28 -3.13
CA ILE A 41 -10.68 5.90 -4.20
C ILE A 41 -9.26 5.98 -3.65
N PHE A 42 -8.49 4.93 -3.88
CA PHE A 42 -7.11 4.81 -3.41
C PHE A 42 -6.15 4.74 -4.59
N ARG A 43 -4.89 5.11 -4.34
CA ARG A 43 -3.77 4.89 -5.26
C ARG A 43 -2.82 3.89 -4.64
N ARG A 44 -2.34 2.96 -5.47
CA ARG A 44 -1.37 1.94 -5.10
C ARG A 44 0.04 2.48 -5.26
N ILE A 45 0.83 2.43 -4.20
CA ILE A 45 2.29 2.63 -4.23
C ILE A 45 2.93 1.27 -3.97
N THR A 46 3.79 0.82 -4.88
CA THR A 46 4.52 -0.45 -4.73
C THR A 46 5.88 -0.19 -4.11
N LEU A 47 6.13 -0.82 -2.97
CA LEU A 47 7.39 -0.75 -2.25
C LEU A 47 8.34 -1.80 -2.81
N ARG A 48 9.24 -1.39 -3.70
CA ARG A 48 10.33 -2.25 -4.15
C ARG A 48 11.35 -2.31 -3.03
N VAL A 49 11.73 -3.51 -2.60
CA VAL A 49 12.63 -3.77 -1.47
C VAL A 49 13.80 -2.78 -1.52
N LEU A 50 13.88 -1.93 -0.50
CA LEU A 50 15.04 -1.08 -0.25
C LEU A 50 16.11 -2.02 0.28
N SER A 51 17.16 -2.24 -0.51
CA SER A 51 18.23 -3.21 -0.27
C SER A 51 18.98 -3.06 1.06
N SER A 52 18.69 -2.03 1.87
CA SER A 52 19.28 -1.78 3.20
C SER A 52 18.33 -1.98 4.39
N LEU A 53 17.04 -2.28 4.17
CA LEU A 53 16.11 -2.65 5.24
C LEU A 53 15.87 -4.17 5.19
N GLU A 54 16.77 -4.93 5.79
CA GLU A 54 16.61 -6.38 5.96
C GLU A 54 15.40 -6.68 6.85
N ALA A 55 14.27 -6.98 6.20
CA ALA A 55 13.10 -7.78 6.62
C ALA A 55 12.36 -7.46 7.95
N VAL A 56 12.92 -6.70 8.89
CA VAL A 56 12.29 -6.37 10.17
C VAL A 56 12.20 -4.85 10.28
N GLY A 57 11.05 -4.30 9.90
CA GLY A 57 10.73 -2.88 10.14
C GLY A 57 10.34 -2.06 8.92
N LEU A 58 10.33 -2.60 7.70
CA LEU A 58 9.89 -1.84 6.52
C LEU A 58 8.43 -1.42 6.63
N THR A 59 7.54 -2.35 6.95
CA THR A 59 6.11 -2.07 7.20
C THR A 59 5.94 -1.03 8.30
N ALA A 60 6.69 -1.16 9.40
CA ALA A 60 6.64 -0.22 10.52
C ALA A 60 7.14 1.18 10.14
N ALA A 61 8.24 1.28 9.40
CA ALA A 61 8.81 2.53 8.94
C ALA A 61 7.89 3.25 7.95
N VAL A 62 7.30 2.51 7.01
CA VAL A 62 6.30 3.01 6.05
C VAL A 62 5.07 3.52 6.79
N ALA A 63 4.48 2.69 7.67
CA ALA A 63 3.30 3.08 8.44
C ALA A 63 3.58 4.30 9.32
N THR A 64 4.73 4.35 10.00
CA THR A 64 5.14 5.49 10.83
C THR A 64 5.31 6.77 10.00
N THR A 65 5.94 6.66 8.83
CA THR A 65 6.20 7.81 7.95
C THR A 65 4.90 8.41 7.43
N LEU A 66 3.97 7.57 6.95
CA LEU A 66 2.67 8.04 6.46
C LEU A 66 1.78 8.55 7.60
N SER A 67 1.80 7.88 8.76
CA SER A 67 1.08 8.34 9.96
C SER A 67 1.54 9.73 10.41
N LYS A 68 2.86 9.98 10.45
CA LYS A 68 3.42 11.31 10.75
C LYS A 68 3.00 12.39 9.74
N ALA A 69 2.73 12.02 8.49
CA ALA A 69 2.19 12.91 7.47
C ALA A 69 0.66 13.08 7.54
N GLY A 70 -0.02 12.40 8.46
CA GLY A 70 -1.48 12.38 8.58
C GLY A 70 -2.17 11.60 7.47
N ILE A 71 -1.48 10.60 6.88
CA ILE A 71 -1.95 9.84 5.72
C ILE A 71 -2.24 8.40 6.15
N SER A 72 -3.47 7.94 5.89
CA SER A 72 -3.84 6.54 6.09
C SER A 72 -3.05 5.62 5.15
N ALA A 73 -2.57 4.50 5.69
CA ALA A 73 -1.72 3.55 4.99
C ALA A 73 -2.31 2.14 5.07
N ASN A 74 -3.02 1.71 4.03
CA ASN A 74 -3.53 0.36 3.93
C ASN A 74 -2.46 -0.51 3.27
N VAL A 75 -1.64 -1.20 4.08
CA VAL A 75 -0.54 -2.02 3.60
C VAL A 75 -1.03 -3.43 3.29
N VAL A 76 -0.65 -3.93 2.12
CA VAL A 76 -0.84 -5.31 1.67
C VAL A 76 0.53 -5.90 1.42
N ALA A 77 0.95 -6.83 2.30
CA ALA A 77 2.16 -7.60 2.09
C ALA A 77 1.90 -8.68 1.03
N ALA A 78 2.76 -8.75 0.02
CA ALA A 78 2.68 -9.78 -1.00
C ALA A 78 4.05 -10.45 -1.20
N TYR A 79 4.07 -11.57 -1.91
CA TYR A 79 5.29 -12.38 -2.05
C TYR A 79 6.47 -11.61 -2.65
N HIS A 80 6.24 -10.75 -3.63
CA HIS A 80 7.31 -10.01 -4.30
C HIS A 80 7.56 -8.64 -3.69
N HIS A 81 6.51 -7.87 -3.44
CA HIS A 81 6.59 -6.49 -3.00
C HIS A 81 5.42 -6.18 -2.07
N ASP A 82 5.67 -5.34 -1.07
CA ASP A 82 4.59 -4.74 -0.31
C ASP A 82 3.93 -3.65 -1.16
N HIS A 83 2.62 -3.52 -1.00
CA HIS A 83 1.83 -2.48 -1.62
C HIS A 83 1.18 -1.65 -0.53
N VAL A 84 1.24 -0.32 -0.64
CA VAL A 84 0.47 0.57 0.22
C VAL A 84 -0.58 1.29 -0.61
N TYR A 85 -1.83 1.24 -0.14
CA TYR A 85 -2.95 1.94 -0.71
C TYR A 85 -3.25 3.16 0.14
N VAL A 86 -3.18 4.34 -0.48
CA VAL A 86 -3.40 5.64 0.17
C VAL A 86 -4.55 6.38 -0.53
N PRO A 87 -5.31 7.25 0.16
CA PRO A 87 -6.38 8.03 -0.47
C PRO A 87 -5.86 8.78 -1.70
N ALA A 88 -6.62 8.77 -2.80
CA ALA A 88 -6.13 9.28 -4.07
C ALA A 88 -5.70 10.76 -4.03
N LYS A 89 -6.36 11.57 -3.20
CA LYS A 89 -6.02 12.98 -2.96
C LYS A 89 -4.68 13.18 -2.25
N GLU A 90 -4.23 12.19 -1.48
CA GLU A 90 -2.97 12.23 -0.70
C GLU A 90 -1.82 11.52 -1.41
N ALA A 91 -2.07 10.91 -2.56
CA ALA A 91 -1.13 9.99 -3.21
C ALA A 91 0.24 10.63 -3.50
N GLN A 92 0.25 11.89 -3.94
CA GLN A 92 1.48 12.61 -4.24
C GLN A 92 2.28 12.90 -2.96
N ARG A 93 1.62 13.40 -1.91
CA ARG A 93 2.24 13.64 -0.59
C ARG A 93 2.79 12.36 0.03
N ALA A 94 2.06 11.25 -0.10
CA ALA A 94 2.48 9.95 0.36
C ALA A 94 3.74 9.47 -0.36
N LEU A 95 3.77 9.63 -1.70
CA LEU A 95 4.91 9.25 -2.51
C LEU A 95 6.17 10.04 -2.13
N GLU A 96 6.04 11.35 -1.94
CA GLU A 96 7.14 12.24 -1.49
C GLU A 96 7.68 11.82 -0.13
N ALA A 97 6.81 11.55 0.84
CA ALA A 97 7.21 11.11 2.18
C ALA A 97 7.97 9.77 2.16
N LEU A 98 7.51 8.81 1.34
CA LEU A 98 8.15 7.50 1.20
C LEU A 98 9.47 7.58 0.43
N GLN A 99 9.60 8.48 -0.54
CA GLN A 99 10.87 8.76 -1.22
C GLN A 99 11.89 9.35 -0.25
N ALA A 100 11.49 10.32 0.58
CA ALA A 100 12.37 10.86 1.62
C ALA A 100 12.85 9.80 2.61
N LEU A 101 11.97 8.86 3.01
CA LEU A 101 12.34 7.69 3.82
C LEU A 101 13.39 6.82 3.12
N ALA A 102 13.18 6.50 1.84
CA ALA A 102 14.11 5.69 1.06
C ALA A 102 15.49 6.35 0.92
N ASP A 103 15.53 7.68 0.76
CA ASP A 103 16.75 8.45 0.65
C ASP A 103 17.53 8.48 1.98
N ALA A 104 16.81 8.61 3.10
CA ALA A 104 17.39 8.53 4.44
C ALA A 104 17.99 7.13 4.71
N GLY A 105 17.33 6.07 4.28
CA GLY A 105 17.82 4.69 4.41
C GLY A 105 19.03 4.34 3.54
N ARG A 106 19.35 5.16 2.52
CA ARG A 106 20.58 5.04 1.71
C ARG A 106 21.77 5.81 2.29
N ARG A 107 21.53 6.74 3.21
CA ARG A 107 22.57 7.46 3.96
C ARG A 107 22.81 6.74 5.29
N GLY A 108 23.67 5.71 5.28
CA GLY A 108 24.38 5.31 6.51
C GLY A 108 25.22 6.49 7.04
N PRO A 109 25.60 6.53 8.33
CA PRO A 109 26.30 7.68 8.90
C PRO A 109 27.56 7.95 8.07
N ALA A 110 27.63 9.14 7.45
CA ALA A 110 28.85 9.60 6.83
C ALA A 110 29.89 9.76 7.94
N VAL A 111 30.81 8.79 8.02
CA VAL A 111 32.00 8.93 8.86
C VAL A 111 32.89 9.94 8.14
N LEU A 112 33.05 11.13 8.72
CA LEU A 112 34.18 11.99 8.41
C LEU A 112 35.44 11.28 8.89
N SER A 113 36.15 10.62 7.97
CA SER A 113 37.54 10.24 8.20
C SER A 113 38.41 11.47 7.93
N SER A 114 38.96 12.01 9.03
CA SER A 114 40.08 12.97 9.19
C SER A 114 40.34 13.97 8.07
#